data_AF-A0A9D8XIV4-F1
#
_entry.id   AF-A0A9D8XIV4-F1
#
_cell.length_a   1.000
_cell.length_b   1.000
_cell.length_c   1.000
_cell.angle_alpha   90.00
_cell.angle_beta   90.00
_cell.angle_gamma   90.00
#
_symmetry.space_group_name_H-M   'P 1'
#
loop_
_entity.id
_entity.type
_entity.pdbx_description
1 polymer ?
#
loop_
_entity_poly.entity_id
_entity_poly.type
_entity_poly.pdbx_seq_one_letter_code
_entity_poly.pdbx_strand_id
1 'polypeptide(L)'
;MENRGNFATKLGIIAAVAGSAVGLGNIWRFPYLLGQNGGAAFFLVYLLCVVLMGIPVMMAEMSIGRMGRRNASGAFKALGRPKWSLLGKMGVLCAFLILGFYYVVAGWTLEYTFQAIKFDFIGQTPGDLADSFAAFSTHNIRPIVTAVAFMIITCLVVSFGVKKGIENSSRMLMPILFIFIIVLAIRSVTLPGAMEGLKFLFKPDFGKITADVVLSAMGQAFFSLSIGMGCLLTYGSYVKKDVNLENTSLQVVGVDTLVAVLAAIAIFPAVFSMGLDPGQGPQLVFVTLPHVFNQMPGGSIFAIIFFL
;
A
#
# COMPACT_ATOMS: atom_id res chain seq x y z
N MET A 1 14.32 -33.13 0.80
CA MET A 1 13.83 -31.78 1.09
C MET A 1 14.58 -30.84 0.15
N GLU A 2 13.91 -30.34 -0.88
CA GLU A 2 14.51 -29.36 -1.79
C GLU A 2 15.07 -28.16 -1.01
N ASN A 3 16.20 -27.63 -1.48
CA ASN A 3 16.91 -26.49 -0.90
C ASN A 3 15.98 -25.26 -0.82
N ARG A 4 15.30 -25.10 0.31
CA ARG A 4 14.40 -23.97 0.56
C ARG A 4 15.26 -22.71 0.57
N GLY A 5 15.06 -21.83 -0.41
CA GLY A 5 15.84 -20.60 -0.55
C GLY A 5 15.76 -19.75 0.71
N ASN A 6 16.87 -19.17 1.14
CA ASN A 6 16.90 -18.15 2.20
C ASN A 6 17.11 -16.77 1.57
N PHE A 7 16.71 -15.71 2.27
CA PHE A 7 17.13 -14.37 1.89
C PHE A 7 18.66 -14.27 1.94
N ALA A 8 19.24 -13.65 0.90
CA ALA A 8 20.68 -13.56 0.75
C ALA A 8 21.31 -12.65 1.81
N THR A 9 20.65 -11.55 2.16
CA THR A 9 21.18 -10.49 3.04
C THR A 9 20.13 -9.98 4.03
N LYS A 10 20.57 -9.31 5.10
CA LYS A 10 19.66 -8.63 6.05
C LYS A 10 18.85 -7.52 5.37
N LEU A 11 19.49 -6.77 4.47
CA LEU A 11 18.82 -5.75 3.64
C LEU A 11 17.76 -6.37 2.73
N GLY A 12 17.99 -7.55 2.16
CA GLY A 12 17.01 -8.25 1.34
C GLY A 12 15.75 -8.64 2.13
N ILE A 13 15.88 -8.95 3.43
CA ILE A 13 14.73 -9.22 4.31
C ILE A 13 13.93 -7.93 4.52
N ILE A 14 14.59 -6.84 4.92
CA ILE A 14 13.93 -5.57 5.17
C ILE A 14 13.25 -5.09 3.88
N ALA A 15 13.95 -5.14 2.74
CA ALA A 15 13.40 -4.73 1.45
C ALA A 15 12.20 -5.58 1.01
N ALA A 16 12.22 -6.90 1.27
CA ALA A 16 11.09 -7.78 0.94
C ALA A 16 9.89 -7.55 1.88
N VAL A 17 10.13 -7.42 3.19
CA VAL A 17 9.07 -7.19 4.16
C VAL A 17 8.48 -5.78 3.99
N ALA A 18 9.32 -4.76 3.84
CA ALA A 18 8.88 -3.41 3.47
C ALA A 18 8.20 -3.40 2.10
N GLY A 19 8.62 -4.23 1.15
CA GLY A 19 8.01 -4.32 -0.19
C GLY A 19 6.65 -4.98 -0.18
N SER A 20 6.37 -5.81 0.81
CA SER A 20 5.03 -6.32 1.05
C SER A 20 4.14 -5.33 1.81
N ALA A 21 4.71 -4.51 2.69
CA ALA A 21 3.94 -3.52 3.45
C ALA A 21 3.60 -2.29 2.58
N VAL A 22 4.62 -1.74 1.89
CA VAL A 22 4.51 -0.56 1.06
C VAL A 22 3.85 -0.90 -0.28
N GLY A 23 2.67 -0.33 -0.54
CA GLY A 23 1.97 -0.50 -1.81
C GLY A 23 0.70 0.33 -1.95
N LEU A 24 -0.32 -0.24 -2.60
CA LEU A 24 -1.62 0.42 -2.75
C LEU A 24 -2.29 0.69 -1.39
N GLY A 25 -1.90 -0.02 -0.34
CA GLY A 25 -2.33 0.26 1.03
C GLY A 25 -1.99 1.68 1.49
N ASN A 26 -0.80 2.18 1.16
CA ASN A 26 -0.30 3.49 1.60
C ASN A 26 -0.69 4.61 0.63
N ILE A 27 -0.68 4.33 -0.67
CA ILE A 27 -0.83 5.36 -1.70
C ILE A 27 -2.29 5.54 -2.10
N TRP A 28 -3.06 4.45 -2.15
CA TRP A 28 -4.45 4.48 -2.57
C TRP A 28 -5.40 4.35 -1.38
N ARG A 29 -5.27 3.28 -0.59
CA ARG A 29 -6.23 2.93 0.47
C ARG A 29 -6.21 3.91 1.62
N PHE A 30 -5.01 4.25 2.09
CA PHE A 30 -4.84 5.13 3.23
C PHE A 30 -5.42 6.53 2.99
N PRO A 31 -5.11 7.24 1.88
CA PRO A 31 -5.68 8.56 1.65
C PRO A 31 -7.21 8.54 1.54
N TYR A 32 -7.82 7.60 0.81
CA TYR A 32 -9.28 7.64 0.71
C TYR A 32 -9.97 7.33 2.05
N LEU A 33 -9.42 6.42 2.86
CA LEU A 33 -9.96 6.16 4.20
C LEU A 33 -9.76 7.37 5.12
N LEU A 34 -8.59 8.00 5.08
CA LEU A 34 -8.33 9.21 5.85
C LEU A 34 -9.32 10.32 5.50
N GLY A 35 -9.61 10.50 4.21
CA GLY A 35 -10.60 11.45 3.70
C GLY A 35 -12.02 11.17 4.20
N GLN A 36 -12.46 9.91 4.09
CA GLN A 36 -13.81 9.49 4.50
C GLN A 36 -14.03 9.47 6.01
N ASN A 37 -12.96 9.36 6.81
CA ASN A 37 -13.04 9.15 8.26
C ASN A 37 -12.60 10.38 9.08
N GLY A 38 -12.67 11.59 8.52
CA GLY A 38 -12.47 12.82 9.28
C GLY A 38 -11.00 13.22 9.46
N GLY A 39 -10.13 12.82 8.53
CA GLY A 39 -8.79 13.37 8.39
C GLY A 39 -7.85 13.02 9.54
N ALA A 40 -7.27 14.04 10.15
CA ALA A 40 -6.33 13.93 11.26
C ALA A 40 -6.82 13.08 12.45
N ALA A 41 -8.14 13.03 12.70
CA ALA A 41 -8.69 12.20 13.77
C ALA A 41 -8.52 10.70 13.48
N PHE A 42 -8.88 10.25 12.28
CA PHE A 42 -8.60 8.89 11.80
C PHE A 42 -7.11 8.61 11.81
N PHE A 43 -6.28 9.56 11.35
CA PHE A 43 -4.84 9.38 11.28
C PHE A 43 -4.22 9.11 12.66
N LEU A 44 -4.64 9.85 13.68
CA LEU A 44 -4.18 9.63 15.06
C LEU A 44 -4.55 8.23 15.56
N VAL A 45 -5.79 7.79 15.35
CA VAL A 45 -6.23 6.45 15.75
C VAL A 45 -5.47 5.37 14.98
N TYR A 46 -5.24 5.56 13.69
CA TYR A 46 -4.43 4.66 12.87
C TYR A 46 -3.00 4.51 13.43
N LEU A 47 -2.34 5.62 13.79
CA LEU A 47 -0.99 5.58 14.39
C LEU A 47 -0.99 4.81 15.72
N LEU A 48 -2.01 5.00 16.56
CA LEU A 48 -2.17 4.22 17.80
C LEU A 48 -2.34 2.73 17.50
N CYS A 49 -3.16 2.36 16.50
CA CYS A 49 -3.30 0.98 16.09
C CYS A 49 -1.99 0.37 15.56
N VAL A 50 -1.22 1.13 14.77
CA VAL A 50 0.08 0.71 14.26
C VAL A 50 1.06 0.41 15.40
N VAL A 51 1.14 1.30 16.40
CA VAL A 51 2.05 1.13 17.53
C VAL A 51 1.60 0.03 18.49
N LEU A 52 0.33 0.04 18.90
CA LEU A 52 -0.19 -0.84 19.95
C LEU A 52 -0.52 -2.26 19.44
N MET A 53 -0.84 -2.41 18.16
CA MET A 53 -1.22 -3.70 17.57
C MET A 53 -0.31 -4.11 16.41
N GLY A 54 -0.01 -3.17 15.50
CA GLY A 54 0.81 -3.43 14.32
C GLY A 54 2.19 -4.02 14.65
N ILE A 55 2.97 -3.30 15.46
CA ILE A 55 4.33 -3.72 15.85
C ILE A 55 4.33 -5.07 16.61
N PRO A 56 3.53 -5.27 17.68
CA PRO A 56 3.50 -6.55 18.39
C PRO A 56 3.08 -7.73 17.51
N VAL A 57 2.05 -7.57 16.69
CA VAL A 57 1.55 -8.66 15.82
C VAL A 57 2.57 -8.99 14.72
N MET A 58 3.21 -7.98 14.12
CA MET A 58 4.28 -8.20 13.15
C MET A 58 5.43 -9.02 13.75
N MET A 59 5.91 -8.64 14.94
CA MET A 59 6.96 -9.38 15.65
C MET A 59 6.53 -10.82 15.96
N ALA A 60 5.28 -11.02 16.38
CA ALA A 60 4.73 -12.35 16.66
C ALA A 60 4.70 -13.23 15.41
N GLU A 61 4.15 -12.74 14.29
CA GLU A 61 4.09 -13.50 13.04
C GLU A 61 5.48 -13.84 12.50
N MET A 62 6.40 -12.86 12.47
CA MET A 62 7.76 -13.11 12.01
C MET A 62 8.49 -14.13 12.91
N SER A 63 8.27 -14.08 14.22
CA SER A 63 8.85 -15.04 15.17
C SER A 63 8.32 -16.45 14.97
N ILE A 64 6.99 -16.60 14.86
CA ILE A 64 6.33 -17.89 14.61
C ILE A 64 6.79 -18.48 13.27
N GLY A 65 6.84 -17.65 12.22
CA GLY A 65 7.34 -18.04 10.90
C GLY A 65 8.78 -18.56 10.96
N ARG A 66 9.66 -17.79 11.60
CA ARG A 66 11.09 -18.11 11.74
C ARG A 66 11.35 -19.39 12.52
N MET A 67 10.59 -19.63 13.58
CA MET A 67 10.69 -20.86 14.37
C MET A 67 10.09 -22.07 13.64
N GLY A 68 8.95 -21.88 12.98
CA GLY A 68 8.22 -22.95 12.32
C GLY A 68 8.86 -23.42 11.01
N ARG A 69 9.59 -22.55 10.28
CA ARG A 69 10.26 -22.85 8.99
C ARG A 69 9.36 -23.59 7.97
N ARG A 70 8.07 -23.28 8.02
CA ARG A 70 7.01 -23.86 7.19
C ARG A 70 6.12 -22.75 6.65
N ASN A 71 5.16 -23.09 5.79
CA ASN A 71 4.15 -22.15 5.33
C ASN A 71 3.22 -21.70 6.49
N ALA A 72 2.37 -20.70 6.24
CA ALA A 72 1.52 -20.08 7.27
C ALA A 72 0.74 -21.09 8.14
N SER A 73 0.15 -22.13 7.55
CA SER A 73 -0.59 -23.17 8.30
C SER A 73 0.33 -24.22 8.95
N GLY A 74 1.44 -24.56 8.29
CA GLY A 74 2.39 -25.56 8.73
C GLY A 74 3.29 -25.11 9.88
N ALA A 75 3.53 -23.80 10.03
CA ALA A 75 4.37 -23.24 11.08
C ALA A 75 3.87 -23.63 12.47
N PHE A 76 2.57 -23.47 12.74
CA PHE A 76 1.96 -23.85 14.02
C PHE A 76 2.06 -25.35 14.32
N LYS A 77 1.95 -26.21 13.31
CA LYS A 77 2.12 -27.66 13.47
C LYS A 77 3.55 -28.03 13.84
N ALA A 78 4.53 -27.40 13.21
CA ALA A 78 5.95 -27.62 13.52
C ALA A 78 6.31 -27.22 14.97
N LEU A 79 5.56 -26.29 15.56
CA LEU A 79 5.73 -25.84 16.94
C LEU A 79 4.91 -26.65 17.96
N GLY A 80 4.35 -27.81 17.57
CA GLY A 80 3.55 -28.64 18.46
C GLY A 80 2.18 -28.05 18.81
N ARG A 81 1.68 -27.06 18.04
CA ARG A 81 0.39 -26.40 18.25
C ARG A 81 -0.56 -26.62 17.07
N PRO A 82 -0.96 -27.88 16.76
CA PRO A 82 -1.73 -28.18 15.55
C PRO A 82 -3.11 -27.50 15.48
N LYS A 83 -3.77 -27.24 16.62
CA LYS A 83 -5.05 -26.50 16.67
C LYS A 83 -4.91 -25.06 16.16
N TRP A 84 -3.74 -24.43 16.37
CA TRP A 84 -3.45 -23.07 15.94
C TRP A 84 -3.18 -22.97 14.43
N SER A 85 -3.06 -24.11 13.74
CA SER A 85 -2.97 -24.11 12.26
C SER A 85 -4.21 -23.54 11.58
N LEU A 86 -5.36 -23.45 12.29
CA LEU A 86 -6.55 -22.75 11.81
C LEU A 86 -6.26 -21.27 11.56
N LEU A 87 -5.49 -20.59 12.42
CA LEU A 87 -5.11 -19.18 12.23
C LEU A 87 -4.32 -19.00 10.94
N GLY A 88 -3.36 -19.88 10.67
CA GLY A 88 -2.60 -19.86 9.42
C GLY A 88 -3.47 -20.11 8.19
N LYS A 89 -4.50 -20.97 8.28
CA LYS A 89 -5.47 -21.19 7.20
C LYS A 89 -6.39 -19.97 6.98
N MET A 90 -6.86 -19.37 8.07
CA MET A 90 -7.65 -18.12 8.01
C MET A 90 -6.84 -17.00 7.39
N GLY A 91 -5.54 -16.89 7.71
CA GLY A 91 -4.65 -15.94 7.06
C GLY A 91 -4.56 -16.15 5.55
N VAL A 92 -4.37 -17.40 5.09
CA VAL A 92 -4.35 -17.72 3.65
C VAL A 92 -5.68 -17.38 2.98
N LEU A 93 -6.81 -17.67 3.62
CA LEU A 93 -8.13 -17.29 3.11
C LEU A 93 -8.28 -15.76 3.06
N CYS A 94 -7.82 -15.03 4.08
CA CYS A 94 -7.82 -13.58 4.12
C CYS A 94 -6.98 -12.99 2.97
N ALA A 95 -5.77 -13.49 2.75
CA ALA A 95 -4.92 -13.09 1.63
C ALA A 95 -5.59 -13.35 0.28
N PHE A 96 -6.27 -14.49 0.12
CA PHE A 96 -7.03 -14.82 -1.08
C PHE A 96 -8.20 -13.84 -1.32
N LEU A 97 -8.95 -13.50 -0.28
CA LEU A 97 -10.05 -12.53 -0.35
C LEU A 97 -9.55 -11.11 -0.64
N ILE A 98 -8.43 -10.70 -0.03
CA ILE A 98 -7.79 -9.41 -0.31
C ILE A 98 -7.36 -9.35 -1.76
N LEU A 99 -6.70 -10.40 -2.25
CA LEU A 99 -6.27 -10.47 -3.63
C LEU A 99 -7.45 -10.23 -4.58
N GLY A 100 -8.63 -10.80 -4.28
CA GLY A 100 -9.86 -10.67 -5.06
C GLY A 100 -10.28 -9.25 -5.44
N PHE A 101 -9.96 -8.22 -4.65
CA PHE A 101 -10.16 -6.82 -5.05
C PHE A 101 -8.85 -6.10 -5.35
N TYR A 102 -7.73 -6.51 -4.75
CA TYR A 102 -6.45 -5.83 -4.90
C TYR A 102 -5.98 -5.80 -6.37
N TYR A 103 -6.16 -6.92 -7.10
CA TYR A 103 -5.76 -6.98 -8.50
C TYR A 103 -6.61 -6.09 -9.42
N VAL A 104 -7.84 -5.76 -9.01
CA VAL A 104 -8.71 -4.83 -9.75
C VAL A 104 -8.16 -3.42 -9.66
N VAL A 105 -7.80 -2.97 -8.45
CA VAL A 105 -7.22 -1.64 -8.23
C VAL A 105 -5.84 -1.53 -8.89
N ALA A 106 -5.04 -2.59 -8.85
CA ALA A 106 -3.79 -2.65 -9.58
C ALA A 106 -3.99 -2.69 -11.12
N GLY A 107 -5.12 -3.21 -11.59
CA GLY A 107 -5.56 -3.08 -12.98
C GLY A 107 -5.83 -1.61 -13.35
N TRP A 108 -6.41 -0.82 -12.44
CA TRP A 108 -6.59 0.62 -12.66
C TRP A 108 -5.25 1.34 -12.80
N THR A 109 -4.25 1.01 -11.98
CA THR A 109 -2.92 1.61 -12.14
C THR A 109 -2.31 1.28 -13.50
N LEU A 110 -2.47 0.04 -13.99
CA LEU A 110 -2.01 -0.36 -15.31
C LEU A 110 -2.72 0.40 -16.45
N GLU A 111 -4.03 0.58 -16.34
CA GLU A 111 -4.79 1.43 -17.27
C GLU A 111 -4.24 2.86 -17.28
N TYR A 112 -4.00 3.42 -16.10
CA TYR A 112 -3.45 4.77 -15.95
C TYR A 112 -2.02 4.89 -16.49
N THR A 113 -1.21 3.83 -16.44
CA THR A 113 0.08 3.78 -17.14
C THR A 113 -0.13 3.97 -18.66
N PHE A 114 -1.10 3.27 -19.26
CA PHE A 114 -1.39 3.42 -20.69
C PHE A 114 -1.90 4.82 -21.05
N GLN A 115 -2.78 5.39 -20.23
CA GLN A 115 -3.26 6.76 -20.42
C GLN A 115 -2.12 7.78 -20.29
N ALA A 116 -1.22 7.60 -19.33
CA ALA A 116 -0.04 8.44 -19.16
C ALA A 116 0.88 8.40 -20.40
N ILE A 117 1.13 7.20 -20.95
CA ILE A 117 1.95 7.01 -22.15
C ILE A 117 1.32 7.68 -23.39
N LYS A 118 -0.01 7.66 -23.49
CA LYS A 118 -0.76 8.33 -24.57
C LYS A 118 -0.88 9.84 -24.38
N PHE A 119 -0.42 10.37 -23.25
CA PHE A 119 -0.56 11.77 -22.87
C PHE A 119 -2.02 12.19 -22.66
N ASP A 120 -2.91 11.25 -22.34
CA ASP A 120 -4.35 11.49 -22.24
C ASP A 120 -4.71 12.52 -21.17
N PHE A 121 -3.89 12.66 -20.12
CA PHE A 121 -4.16 13.60 -19.02
C PHE A 121 -3.93 15.07 -19.38
N ILE A 122 -3.18 15.39 -20.44
CA ILE A 122 -2.79 16.78 -20.74
C ILE A 122 -4.01 17.66 -20.95
N GLY A 123 -4.08 18.76 -20.20
CA GLY A 123 -5.15 19.76 -20.34
C GLY A 123 -6.49 19.36 -19.73
N GLN A 124 -6.59 18.18 -19.11
CA GLN A 124 -7.83 17.76 -18.44
C GLN A 124 -8.07 18.52 -17.13
N THR A 125 -9.32 18.92 -16.92
CA THR A 125 -9.79 19.48 -15.65
C THR A 125 -10.04 18.38 -14.61
N PRO A 126 -10.20 18.72 -13.31
CA PRO A 126 -10.58 17.73 -12.30
C PRO A 126 -11.89 17.00 -12.61
N GLY A 127 -12.85 17.68 -13.27
CA GLY A 127 -14.12 17.08 -13.70
C GLY A 127 -13.91 16.04 -14.81
N ASP A 128 -13.14 16.39 -15.83
CA ASP A 128 -12.84 15.48 -16.95
C ASP A 128 -12.13 14.20 -16.45
N LEU A 129 -11.22 14.35 -15.49
CA LEU A 129 -10.51 13.22 -14.87
C LEU A 129 -11.44 12.31 -14.07
N ALA A 130 -12.40 12.89 -13.34
CA ALA A 130 -13.41 12.14 -12.62
C ALA A 130 -14.34 11.38 -13.58
N ASP A 131 -14.79 12.03 -14.64
CA ASP A 131 -15.65 11.43 -15.67
C ASP A 131 -14.91 10.33 -16.43
N SER A 132 -13.62 10.53 -16.75
CA SER A 132 -12.77 9.50 -17.36
C SER A 132 -12.60 8.27 -16.46
N PHE A 133 -12.36 8.48 -15.15
CA PHE A 133 -12.30 7.38 -14.18
C PHE A 133 -13.64 6.64 -14.08
N ALA A 134 -14.76 7.37 -14.02
CA ALA A 134 -16.10 6.78 -13.94
C ALA A 134 -16.41 5.97 -15.20
N ALA A 135 -16.14 6.52 -16.39
CA ALA A 135 -16.33 5.84 -17.67
C ALA A 135 -15.46 4.57 -17.79
N PHE A 136 -14.22 4.61 -17.29
CA PHE A 136 -13.37 3.42 -17.25
C PHE A 136 -13.88 2.38 -16.25
N SER A 137 -14.06 2.77 -14.98
CA SER A 137 -14.39 1.85 -13.88
C SER A 137 -15.75 1.16 -14.03
N THR A 138 -16.69 1.80 -14.74
CA THR A 138 -18.02 1.24 -15.03
C THR A 138 -18.09 0.50 -16.37
N HIS A 139 -17.03 0.51 -17.18
CA HIS A 139 -17.01 -0.19 -18.45
C HIS A 139 -17.04 -1.72 -18.24
N ASN A 140 -17.86 -2.43 -19.03
CA ASN A 140 -18.09 -3.87 -18.88
C ASN A 140 -16.87 -4.79 -19.08
N ILE A 141 -15.75 -4.30 -19.61
CA ILE A 141 -14.65 -5.14 -20.14
C ILE A 141 -13.29 -4.56 -19.77
N ARG A 142 -13.10 -3.25 -19.95
CA ARG A 142 -11.78 -2.60 -19.83
C ARG A 142 -11.12 -2.78 -18.44
N PRO A 143 -11.82 -2.61 -17.29
CA PRO A 143 -11.26 -2.93 -15.97
C PRO A 143 -10.94 -4.42 -15.81
N ILE A 144 -11.74 -5.32 -16.39
CA ILE A 144 -11.51 -6.77 -16.31
C ILE A 144 -10.23 -7.13 -17.06
N VAL A 145 -10.05 -6.61 -18.27
CA VAL A 145 -8.87 -6.88 -19.12
C VAL A 145 -7.60 -6.40 -18.42
N THR A 146 -7.61 -5.18 -17.90
CA THR A 146 -6.43 -4.60 -17.21
C THR A 146 -6.13 -5.33 -15.91
N ALA A 147 -7.15 -5.74 -15.16
CA ALA A 147 -6.98 -6.53 -13.95
C ALA A 147 -6.42 -7.94 -14.24
N VAL A 148 -6.90 -8.62 -15.28
CA VAL A 148 -6.36 -9.91 -15.73
C VAL A 148 -4.92 -9.76 -16.23
N ALA A 149 -4.63 -8.72 -17.00
CA ALA A 149 -3.27 -8.43 -17.46
C ALA A 149 -2.32 -8.22 -16.27
N PHE A 150 -2.72 -7.44 -15.27
CA PHE A 150 -1.94 -7.24 -14.05
C PHE A 150 -1.70 -8.55 -13.29
N MET A 151 -2.72 -9.42 -13.21
CA MET A 151 -2.58 -10.74 -12.59
C MET A 151 -1.57 -11.63 -13.33
N ILE A 152 -1.57 -11.62 -14.67
CA ILE A 152 -0.59 -12.35 -15.48
C ILE A 152 0.83 -11.85 -15.16
N ILE A 153 1.04 -10.53 -15.12
CA ILE A 153 2.33 -9.93 -14.74
C ILE A 153 2.75 -10.39 -13.34
N THR A 154 1.82 -10.39 -12.39
CA THR A 154 2.08 -10.85 -11.01
C THR A 154 2.51 -12.33 -10.99
N CYS A 155 1.80 -13.20 -11.70
CA CYS A 155 2.16 -14.62 -11.84
C CYS A 155 3.54 -14.82 -12.46
N LEU A 156 3.89 -14.02 -13.49
CA LEU A 156 5.20 -14.07 -14.12
C LEU A 156 6.32 -13.69 -13.13
N VAL A 157 6.16 -12.58 -12.39
CA VAL A 157 7.14 -12.16 -11.38
C VAL A 157 7.32 -13.21 -10.29
N VAL A 158 6.22 -13.80 -9.80
CA VAL A 158 6.27 -14.86 -8.79
C VAL A 158 6.92 -16.14 -9.32
N SER A 159 6.73 -16.47 -10.60
CA SER A 159 7.31 -17.68 -11.21
C SER A 159 8.84 -17.64 -11.30
N PHE A 160 9.45 -16.44 -11.33
CA PHE A 160 10.92 -16.27 -11.22
C PHE A 160 11.46 -16.52 -9.79
N GLY A 161 10.59 -16.78 -8.82
CA GLY A 161 10.94 -17.08 -7.43
C GLY A 161 11.37 -15.86 -6.61
N VAL A 162 11.68 -16.09 -5.32
CA VAL A 162 11.89 -15.01 -4.34
C VAL A 162 13.06 -14.09 -4.70
N LYS A 163 14.22 -14.65 -5.06
CA LYS A 163 15.44 -13.86 -5.27
C LYS A 163 15.46 -13.12 -6.60
N LYS A 164 15.08 -13.79 -7.71
CA LYS A 164 15.15 -13.22 -9.06
C LYS A 164 13.90 -12.43 -9.44
N GLY A 165 12.73 -12.79 -8.90
CA GLY A 165 11.49 -12.03 -9.07
C GLY A 165 11.33 -10.98 -7.98
N ILE A 166 10.79 -11.40 -6.83
CA ILE A 166 10.30 -10.50 -5.77
C ILE A 166 11.38 -9.54 -5.26
N GLU A 167 12.52 -10.07 -4.78
CA GLU A 167 13.58 -9.26 -4.15
C GLU A 167 14.21 -8.27 -5.13
N ASN A 168 14.37 -8.64 -6.41
CA ASN A 168 15.02 -7.77 -7.38
C ASN A 168 14.10 -6.60 -7.79
N SER A 169 12.82 -6.90 -8.05
CA SER A 169 11.83 -5.87 -8.38
C SER A 169 11.64 -4.88 -7.24
N SER A 170 11.42 -5.37 -6.01
CA SER A 170 11.19 -4.48 -4.85
C SER A 170 12.40 -3.62 -4.50
N ARG A 171 13.63 -4.14 -4.65
CA ARG A 171 14.86 -3.40 -4.34
C ARG A 171 15.08 -2.20 -5.26
N MET A 172 14.63 -2.30 -6.52
CA MET A 172 14.78 -1.23 -7.51
C MET A 172 13.60 -0.26 -7.48
N LEU A 173 12.36 -0.78 -7.47
CA LEU A 173 11.16 0.03 -7.65
C LEU A 173 10.79 0.84 -6.40
N MET A 174 11.03 0.31 -5.20
CA MET A 174 10.64 1.00 -3.96
C MET A 174 11.39 2.32 -3.72
N PRO A 175 12.73 2.40 -3.87
CA PRO A 175 13.42 3.68 -3.77
C PRO A 175 12.94 4.71 -4.80
N ILE A 176 12.64 4.27 -6.03
CA ILE A 176 12.11 5.13 -7.09
C ILE A 176 10.76 5.69 -6.63
N LEU A 177 9.82 4.82 -6.25
CA LEU A 177 8.51 5.22 -5.76
C LEU A 177 8.61 6.22 -4.59
N PHE A 178 9.51 5.97 -3.64
CA PHE A 178 9.73 6.86 -2.50
C PHE A 178 10.19 8.27 -2.92
N ILE A 179 11.13 8.36 -3.86
CA ILE A 179 11.60 9.63 -4.41
C ILE A 179 10.44 10.37 -5.10
N PHE A 180 9.65 9.67 -5.93
CA PHE A 180 8.52 10.28 -6.62
C PHE A 180 7.45 10.81 -5.67
N ILE A 181 7.13 10.06 -4.63
CA ILE A 181 6.17 10.50 -3.61
C ILE A 181 6.68 11.76 -2.90
N ILE A 182 7.99 11.87 -2.59
CA ILE A 182 8.57 13.08 -2.02
C ILE A 182 8.42 14.28 -2.97
N VAL A 183 8.76 14.10 -4.25
CA VAL A 183 8.62 15.16 -5.25
C VAL A 183 7.17 15.62 -5.36
N LEU A 184 6.21 14.69 -5.35
CA LEU A 184 4.79 15.00 -5.40
C LEU A 184 4.30 15.68 -4.11
N ALA A 185 4.77 15.25 -2.94
CA ALA A 185 4.48 15.91 -1.67
C ALA A 185 4.97 17.37 -1.69
N ILE A 186 6.21 17.61 -2.14
CA ILE A 186 6.76 18.96 -2.29
C ILE A 186 5.93 19.78 -3.28
N ARG A 187 5.57 19.22 -4.44
CA ARG A 187 4.73 19.95 -5.39
C ARG A 187 3.37 20.29 -4.78
N SER A 188 2.73 19.31 -4.15
CA SER A 188 1.39 19.43 -3.58
C SER A 188 1.32 20.54 -2.53
N VAL A 189 2.31 20.66 -1.65
CA VAL A 189 2.33 21.73 -0.62
C VAL A 189 2.60 23.13 -1.17
N THR A 190 3.11 23.24 -2.40
CA THR A 190 3.32 24.53 -3.08
C THR A 190 2.10 24.99 -3.90
N LEU A 191 1.04 24.18 -3.98
CA LEU A 191 -0.17 24.54 -4.70
C LEU A 191 -0.98 25.61 -3.92
N PRO A 192 -1.74 26.48 -4.61
CA PRO A 192 -2.61 27.46 -3.96
C PRO A 192 -3.65 26.75 -3.06
N GLY A 193 -3.83 27.19 -1.81
CA GLY A 193 -4.79 26.55 -0.88
C GLY A 193 -4.32 25.26 -0.22
N ALA A 194 -3.08 24.79 -0.50
CA ALA A 194 -2.47 23.60 0.09
C ALA A 194 -2.53 23.54 1.63
N MET A 195 -2.49 24.70 2.30
CA MET A 195 -2.53 24.79 3.75
C MET A 195 -3.81 24.21 4.37
N GLU A 196 -4.95 24.28 3.68
CA GLU A 196 -6.19 23.66 4.17
C GLU A 196 -6.10 22.13 4.15
N GLY A 197 -5.46 21.55 3.14
CA GLY A 197 -5.17 20.11 3.10
C GLY A 197 -4.21 19.67 4.20
N LEU A 198 -3.19 20.48 4.53
CA LEU A 198 -2.30 20.21 5.67
C LEU A 198 -3.03 20.30 7.01
N LYS A 199 -3.92 21.30 7.18
CA LYS A 199 -4.77 21.39 8.37
C LYS A 199 -5.68 20.17 8.48
N PHE A 200 -6.30 19.73 7.39
CA PHE A 200 -7.13 18.52 7.37
C PHE A 200 -6.33 17.27 7.79
N LEU A 201 -5.06 17.18 7.40
CA LEU A 201 -4.19 16.05 7.71
C LEU A 201 -3.65 16.06 9.15
N PHE A 202 -3.38 17.22 9.73
CA PHE A 202 -2.66 17.33 11.01
C PHE A 202 -3.42 18.02 12.16
N LYS A 203 -4.61 18.59 11.93
CA LYS A 203 -5.45 19.20 12.97
C LYS A 203 -6.61 18.25 13.32
N PRO A 204 -6.49 17.42 14.38
CA PRO A 204 -7.52 16.44 14.72
C PRO A 204 -8.82 17.11 15.19
N ASP A 205 -9.93 16.68 14.60
CA ASP A 205 -11.28 16.91 15.12
C ASP A 205 -11.73 15.67 15.88
N PHE A 206 -11.57 15.69 17.21
CA PHE A 206 -11.93 14.55 18.06
C PHE A 206 -13.42 14.21 18.02
N GLY A 207 -14.28 15.14 17.58
CA GLY A 207 -15.71 14.88 17.38
C GLY A 207 -15.99 13.89 16.24
N LYS A 208 -15.01 13.65 15.36
CA LYS A 208 -15.09 12.65 14.28
C LYS A 208 -14.75 11.23 14.72
N ILE A 209 -14.23 11.02 15.93
CA ILE A 209 -13.85 9.68 16.39
C ILE A 209 -15.11 8.91 16.78
N THR A 210 -15.53 7.99 15.92
CA THR A 210 -16.61 7.04 16.15
C THR A 210 -16.07 5.61 16.22
N ALA A 211 -16.91 4.65 16.64
CA ALA A 211 -16.56 3.23 16.62
C ALA A 211 -16.16 2.75 15.20
N ASP A 212 -16.82 3.27 14.16
CA ASP A 212 -16.53 2.93 12.77
C ASP A 212 -15.18 3.50 12.30
N VAL A 213 -14.81 4.70 12.77
CA VAL A 213 -13.49 5.28 12.51
C VAL A 213 -12.39 4.46 13.18
N VAL A 214 -12.61 4.00 14.41
CA VAL A 214 -11.67 3.11 15.13
C VAL A 214 -11.52 1.78 14.40
N LEU A 215 -12.63 1.17 13.98
CA LEU A 215 -12.61 -0.09 13.23
C LEU A 215 -11.91 0.06 11.87
N SER A 216 -12.18 1.15 11.16
CA SER A 216 -11.55 1.47 9.88
C SER A 216 -10.04 1.70 10.03
N ALA A 217 -9.62 2.43 11.06
CA ALA A 217 -8.22 2.70 11.35
C ALA A 217 -7.46 1.42 11.72
N MET A 218 -8.06 0.57 12.56
CA MET A 218 -7.50 -0.74 12.89
C MET A 218 -7.39 -1.62 11.64
N GLY A 219 -8.46 -1.72 10.84
CA GLY A 219 -8.44 -2.48 9.59
C GLY A 219 -7.39 -1.97 8.61
N GLN A 220 -7.18 -0.64 8.52
CA GLN A 220 -6.11 -0.04 7.72
C GLN A 220 -4.71 -0.37 8.26
N ALA A 221 -4.49 -0.34 9.57
CA ALA A 221 -3.21 -0.74 10.16
C ALA A 221 -2.86 -2.21 9.82
N PHE A 222 -3.85 -3.10 9.92
CA PHE A 222 -3.64 -4.51 9.58
C PHE A 222 -3.35 -4.73 8.09
N PHE A 223 -4.10 -4.04 7.23
CA PHE A 223 -3.93 -4.08 5.79
C PHE A 223 -2.56 -3.54 5.35
N SER A 224 -2.18 -2.35 5.82
CA SER A 224 -0.92 -1.68 5.45
C SER A 224 0.29 -2.52 5.84
N LEU A 225 0.29 -3.10 7.05
CA LEU A 225 1.43 -3.87 7.55
C LEU A 225 1.45 -5.33 7.09
N SER A 226 0.48 -5.77 6.27
CA SER A 226 0.34 -7.17 5.84
C SER A 226 0.27 -8.18 7.01
N ILE A 227 -0.29 -7.78 8.15
CA ILE A 227 -0.42 -8.62 9.35
C ILE A 227 -1.78 -9.34 9.37
N GLY A 228 -1.85 -10.51 10.00
CA GLY A 228 -3.08 -11.30 10.13
C GLY A 228 -3.46 -12.14 8.91
N MET A 229 -2.76 -11.95 7.77
CA MET A 229 -3.01 -12.67 6.52
C MET A 229 -1.95 -13.75 6.20
N GLY A 230 -1.01 -14.01 7.12
CA GLY A 230 -0.01 -15.07 6.99
C GLY A 230 1.15 -14.78 6.02
N CYS A 231 1.20 -13.57 5.45
CA CYS A 231 2.33 -13.07 4.66
C CYS A 231 3.60 -13.05 5.51
N LEU A 232 3.54 -12.46 6.72
CA LEU A 232 4.71 -12.33 7.59
C LEU A 232 5.11 -13.66 8.26
N LEU A 233 4.16 -14.57 8.49
CA LEU A 233 4.48 -15.97 8.84
C LEU A 233 5.34 -16.61 7.74
N THR A 234 4.98 -16.38 6.48
CA THR A 234 5.69 -16.96 5.33
C THR A 234 7.05 -16.31 5.15
N TYR A 235 7.14 -14.98 5.20
CA TYR A 235 8.42 -14.25 5.10
C TYR A 235 9.34 -14.56 6.28
N GLY A 236 8.81 -14.60 7.50
CA GLY A 236 9.53 -15.00 8.70
C GLY A 236 10.19 -16.38 8.55
N SER A 237 9.55 -17.31 7.84
CA SER A 237 10.11 -18.65 7.58
C SER A 237 11.44 -18.66 6.81
N TYR A 238 11.76 -17.57 6.12
CA TYR A 238 13.00 -17.38 5.36
C TYR A 238 14.04 -16.52 6.10
N VAL A 239 13.70 -15.94 7.26
CA VAL A 239 14.58 -15.04 8.05
C VAL A 239 15.59 -15.85 8.85
N LYS A 240 16.88 -15.50 8.79
CA LYS A 240 17.95 -16.17 9.56
C LYS A 240 17.84 -15.91 11.08
N LYS A 241 18.47 -16.75 11.90
CA LYS A 241 18.41 -16.65 13.37
C LYS A 241 19.15 -15.43 13.93
N ASP A 242 20.16 -14.92 13.22
CA ASP A 242 21.01 -13.78 13.61
C ASP A 242 20.39 -12.41 13.28
N VAL A 243 19.17 -12.38 12.76
CA VAL A 243 18.42 -11.16 12.46
C VAL A 243 17.64 -10.72 13.69
N ASN A 244 17.82 -9.47 14.10
CA ASN A 244 17.01 -8.84 15.15
C ASN A 244 15.62 -8.53 14.57
N LEU A 245 14.60 -9.26 15.04
CA LEU A 245 13.22 -9.09 14.54
C LEU A 245 12.60 -7.78 15.02
N GLU A 246 12.89 -7.33 16.23
CA GLU A 246 12.36 -6.09 16.79
C GLU A 246 12.80 -4.90 15.93
N ASN A 247 14.11 -4.75 15.72
CA ASN A 247 14.65 -3.68 14.87
C ASN A 247 14.12 -3.77 13.44
N THR A 248 13.99 -4.99 12.90
CA THR A 248 13.42 -5.20 11.55
C THR A 248 11.96 -4.74 11.49
N SER A 249 11.14 -5.11 12.48
CA SER A 249 9.73 -4.71 12.55
C SER A 249 9.58 -3.20 12.71
N LEU A 250 10.38 -2.57 13.57
CA LEU A 250 10.36 -1.10 13.73
C LEU A 250 10.74 -0.37 12.44
N GLN A 251 11.75 -0.85 11.72
CA GLN A 251 12.16 -0.28 10.44
C GLN A 251 11.07 -0.41 9.37
N VAL A 252 10.47 -1.60 9.24
CA VAL A 252 9.38 -1.84 8.28
C VAL A 252 8.19 -0.95 8.59
N VAL A 253 7.74 -0.92 9.84
CA VAL A 253 6.60 -0.10 10.28
C VAL A 253 6.89 1.39 10.07
N GLY A 254 8.11 1.83 10.38
CA GLY A 254 8.54 3.22 10.17
C GLY A 254 8.51 3.62 8.70
N VAL A 255 9.02 2.77 7.80
CA VAL A 255 8.99 3.02 6.35
C VAL A 255 7.56 3.00 5.81
N ASP A 256 6.75 2.01 6.20
CA ASP A 256 5.33 1.90 5.83
C ASP A 256 4.54 3.16 6.22
N THR A 257 4.67 3.57 7.49
CA THR A 257 4.01 4.76 8.03
C THR A 257 4.50 6.02 7.33
N LEU A 258 5.81 6.15 7.09
CA LEU A 258 6.37 7.30 6.39
C LEU A 258 5.81 7.42 4.97
N VAL A 259 5.73 6.32 4.22
CA VAL A 259 5.14 6.33 2.88
C VAL A 259 3.66 6.72 2.93
N ALA A 260 2.89 6.21 3.90
CA ALA A 260 1.48 6.58 4.06
C ALA A 260 1.31 8.09 4.34
N VAL A 261 2.15 8.65 5.23
CA VAL A 261 2.14 10.09 5.54
C VAL A 261 2.54 10.92 4.32
N LEU A 262 3.61 10.56 3.63
CA LEU A 262 4.04 11.29 2.44
C LEU A 262 3.00 11.20 1.31
N ALA A 263 2.35 10.06 1.13
CA ALA A 263 1.25 9.91 0.17
C ALA A 263 0.07 10.82 0.56
N ALA A 264 -0.31 10.89 1.83
CA ALA A 264 -1.35 11.82 2.28
C ALA A 264 -0.95 13.30 2.06
N ILE A 265 0.31 13.66 2.29
CA ILE A 265 0.83 15.01 1.98
C ILE A 265 0.86 15.26 0.47
N ALA A 266 1.07 14.25 -0.37
CA ALA A 266 0.98 14.40 -1.82
C ALA A 266 -0.48 14.60 -2.29
N ILE A 267 -1.45 13.96 -1.62
CA ILE A 267 -2.86 13.97 -2.03
C ILE A 267 -3.64 15.17 -1.46
N PHE A 268 -3.68 15.36 -0.14
CA PHE A 268 -4.64 16.30 0.47
C PHE A 268 -4.41 17.78 0.15
N PRO A 269 -3.18 18.32 0.18
CA PRO A 269 -2.94 19.70 -0.26
C PRO A 269 -3.42 19.94 -1.70
N ALA A 270 -3.23 18.98 -2.60
CA ALA A 270 -3.75 19.04 -3.97
C ALA A 270 -5.28 18.95 -4.03
N VAL A 271 -5.91 18.02 -3.31
CA VAL A 271 -7.38 17.91 -3.21
C VAL A 271 -8.01 19.25 -2.83
N PHE A 272 -7.49 19.89 -1.77
CA PHE A 272 -8.00 21.17 -1.29
C PHE A 272 -7.67 22.33 -2.24
N SER A 273 -6.50 22.30 -2.88
CA SER A 273 -6.14 23.27 -3.93
C SER A 273 -7.11 23.25 -5.11
N MET A 274 -7.56 22.06 -5.48
CA MET A 274 -8.49 21.82 -6.58
C MET A 274 -9.96 22.04 -6.19
N GLY A 275 -10.26 22.30 -4.92
CA GLY A 275 -11.63 22.38 -4.42
C GLY A 275 -12.39 21.04 -4.47
N LEU A 276 -11.67 19.91 -4.48
CA LEU A 276 -12.27 18.58 -4.47
C LEU A 276 -12.69 18.16 -3.06
N ASP A 277 -13.69 17.30 -2.98
CA ASP A 277 -14.09 16.65 -1.73
C ASP A 277 -13.03 15.61 -1.29
N PRO A 278 -12.42 15.72 -0.10
CA PRO A 278 -11.50 14.71 0.41
C PRO A 278 -12.13 13.33 0.61
N GLY A 279 -13.47 13.24 0.72
CA GLY A 279 -14.24 12.02 0.94
C GLY A 279 -14.58 11.19 -0.30
N GLN A 280 -13.98 11.47 -1.47
CA GLN A 280 -14.34 10.84 -2.76
C GLN A 280 -14.14 9.31 -2.84
N GLY A 281 -13.55 8.67 -1.83
CA GLY A 281 -13.40 7.22 -1.79
C GLY A 281 -12.38 6.70 -2.80
N PRO A 282 -12.55 5.47 -3.33
CA PRO A 282 -11.53 4.78 -4.13
C PRO A 282 -10.97 5.54 -5.33
N GLN A 283 -11.70 6.50 -5.90
CA GLN A 283 -11.26 7.28 -7.06
C GLN A 283 -10.30 8.43 -6.71
N LEU A 284 -10.22 8.83 -5.44
CA LEU A 284 -9.55 10.07 -4.99
C LEU A 284 -8.15 10.26 -5.62
N VAL A 285 -7.32 9.23 -5.56
CA VAL A 285 -5.93 9.26 -6.06
C VAL A 285 -5.87 9.29 -7.59
N PHE A 286 -6.80 8.60 -8.25
CA PHE A 286 -6.90 8.51 -9.70
C PHE A 286 -7.47 9.77 -10.36
N VAL A 287 -8.09 10.66 -9.59
CA VAL A 287 -8.51 11.99 -10.04
C VAL A 287 -7.47 13.04 -9.65
N THR A 288 -6.96 12.98 -8.42
CA THR A 288 -6.07 14.02 -7.87
C THR A 288 -4.70 14.01 -8.53
N LEU A 289 -4.04 12.85 -8.64
CA LEU A 289 -2.64 12.81 -9.09
C LEU A 289 -2.45 13.22 -10.56
N PRO A 290 -3.27 12.77 -11.52
CA PRO A 290 -3.19 13.28 -12.90
C PRO A 290 -3.27 14.80 -12.98
N HIS A 291 -4.11 15.41 -12.16
CA HIS A 291 -4.19 16.86 -12.11
C HIS A 291 -2.91 17.50 -11.54
N VAL A 292 -2.33 16.94 -10.47
CA VAL A 292 -1.04 17.41 -9.95
C VAL A 292 0.04 17.35 -11.02
N PHE A 293 0.08 16.28 -11.81
CA PHE A 293 1.02 16.17 -12.94
C PHE A 293 0.80 17.28 -13.97
N ASN A 294 -0.44 17.62 -14.33
CA ASN A 294 -0.72 18.73 -15.24
C ASN A 294 -0.20 20.09 -14.74
N GLN A 295 -0.01 20.24 -13.43
CA GLN A 295 0.53 21.45 -12.81
C GLN A 295 2.06 21.43 -12.66
N MET A 296 2.76 20.44 -13.22
CA MET A 296 4.21 20.29 -13.13
C MET A 296 4.89 20.48 -14.49
N PRO A 297 6.02 21.20 -14.56
CA PRO A 297 6.89 21.16 -15.73
C PRO A 297 7.35 19.72 -16.00
N GLY A 298 7.11 19.21 -17.22
CA GLY A 298 7.38 17.81 -17.55
C GLY A 298 6.44 16.81 -16.89
N GLY A 299 5.27 17.25 -16.42
CA GLY A 299 4.29 16.45 -15.69
C GLY A 299 3.93 15.10 -16.32
N SER A 300 3.85 15.03 -17.64
CA SER A 300 3.59 13.77 -18.35
C SER A 300 4.64 12.70 -18.10
N ILE A 301 5.93 13.08 -17.99
CA ILE A 301 7.01 12.15 -17.65
C ILE A 301 6.83 11.65 -16.22
N PHE A 302 6.48 12.55 -15.29
CA PHE A 302 6.17 12.16 -13.91
C PHE A 302 4.97 11.21 -13.83
N ALA A 303 3.92 11.45 -14.62
CA ALA A 303 2.74 10.58 -14.69
C ALA A 303 3.11 9.18 -15.18
N ILE A 304 3.89 9.08 -16.26
CA ILE A 304 4.34 7.79 -16.81
C ILE A 304 5.11 7.00 -15.77
N ILE A 305 6.09 7.63 -15.11
CA ILE A 305 6.96 6.92 -14.15
C ILE A 305 6.22 6.58 -12.86
N PHE A 306 5.29 7.43 -12.41
CA PHE A 306 4.53 7.18 -11.19
C PHE A 306 3.56 6.00 -11.32
N PHE A 307 2.88 5.87 -12.47
CA PHE A 307 1.93 4.78 -12.70
C PHE A 307 2.57 3.47 -13.19
N LEU A 308 3.84 3.50 -13.63
CA LEU A 308 4.61 2.31 -14.03
C LEU A 308 5.13 1.53 -12.80
#